data_AF-A0A833PL98-F1
#
_entry.id   AF-A0A833PL98-F1
#
_cell.length_a   1.000
_cell.length_b   1.000
_cell.length_c   1.000
_cell.angle_alpha   90.00
_cell.angle_beta   90.00
_cell.angle_gamma   90.00
#
_symmetry.space_group_name_H-M   'P 1'
#
loop_
_entity.id
_entity.type
_entity.pdbx_description
1 polymer ?
#
loop_
_entity_poly.entity_id
_entity_poly.type
_entity_poly.pdbx_seq_one_letter_code
_entity_poly.pdbx_strand_id
1 'polypeptide(L)' 'MEFYVEDMTCGACVRRIAKAIQSLDEDAEIIADPPSRKLKVESMLSDKELRAKLAEVGYPAR' A
#
# COMPACT_ATOMS: atom_id res chain seq x y z
N MET A 1 1.68 3.03 9.62
CA MET A 1 0.64 1.98 9.69
C MET A 1 1.14 0.75 8.95
N GLU A 2 0.67 -0.45 9.31
CA GLU A 2 1.08 -1.71 8.68
C GLU A 2 -0.15 -2.46 8.16
N PHE A 3 -0.01 -3.06 6.98
CA PHE A 3 -1.05 -3.77 6.25
C PHE A 3 -0.54 -5.10 5.76
N TYR A 4 -1.42 -6.09 5.72
CA TYR A 4 -1.18 -7.32 4.99
C TYR A 4 -1.90 -7.28 3.64
N VAL A 5 -1.15 -7.43 2.55
CA VAL A 5 -1.65 -7.37 1.18
C VAL A 5 -1.37 -8.69 0.49
N GLU A 6 -2.40 -9.52 0.36
CA GLU A 6 -2.24 -10.91 -0.11
C GLU A 6 -1.70 -10.98 -1.55
N ASP A 7 -2.13 -10.07 -2.42
CA ASP A 7 -1.77 -10.04 -3.84
C ASP A 7 -0.44 -9.31 -4.15
N MET A 8 0.27 -8.85 -3.12
CA MET A 8 1.57 -8.18 -3.28
C MET A 8 2.72 -9.20 -3.41
N THR A 9 2.79 -9.86 -4.57
CA THR A 9 3.73 -10.99 -4.80
C THR A 9 4.99 -10.62 -5.56
N CYS A 10 5.10 -9.41 -6.13
CA CYS A 10 6.28 -8.98 -6.88
C CYS A 10 6.59 -7.49 -6.68
N GLY A 11 7.80 -7.07 -7.06
CA GLY A 11 8.21 -5.67 -6.99
C GLY A 11 7.39 -4.72 -7.88
N ALA A 12 6.74 -5.23 -8.93
CA ALA A 12 5.82 -4.42 -9.75
C ALA A 12 4.52 -4.11 -8.99
N CYS A 13 4.01 -5.03 -8.17
CA CYS A 13 2.86 -4.79 -7.29
C CYS A 13 3.18 -3.66 -6.31
N VAL A 14 4.37 -3.68 -5.69
CA VAL A 14 4.83 -2.64 -4.77
C VAL A 14 4.81 -1.27 -5.44
N ARG A 15 5.35 -1.15 -6.66
CA ARG A 15 5.37 0.13 -7.39
C ARG A 15 3.97 0.65 -7.70
N ARG A 16 3.02 -0.26 -8.00
CA ARG A 16 1.63 0.11 -8.29
C ARG A 16 0.92 0.62 -7.04
N ILE A 17 1.13 -0.06 -5.91
CA ILE A 17 0.64 0.36 -4.59
C ILE A 17 1.22 1.72 -4.20
N ALA A 18 2.55 1.87 -4.29
CA ALA A 18 3.24 3.10 -3.94
C ALA A 18 2.69 4.30 -4.73
N LYS A 19 2.56 4.16 -6.06
CA LYS A 19 1.95 5.20 -6.91
C LYS A 19 0.50 5.53 -6.53
N ALA A 20 -0.28 4.53 -6.15
CA ALA A 20 -1.68 4.75 -5.77
C ALA A 20 -1.78 5.57 -4.48
N ILE A 21 -0.94 5.27 -3.49
CA ILE A 21 -0.88 6.02 -2.22
C ILE A 21 -0.32 7.42 -2.47
N GLN A 22 0.77 7.52 -3.23
CA GLN A 22 1.43 8.80 -3.55
C GLN A 22 0.57 9.75 -4.39
N SER A 23 -0.46 9.23 -5.08
CA SER A 23 -1.44 10.09 -5.76
C SER A 23 -2.37 10.86 -4.82
N LEU A 24 -2.46 10.43 -3.56
CA LEU A 24 -3.25 11.10 -2.51
C LEU A 24 -2.35 11.84 -1.51
N ASP A 25 -1.14 11.33 -1.29
CA ASP A 25 -0.15 11.89 -0.37
C ASP A 25 1.25 11.74 -0.99
N GLU A 26 1.72 12.79 -1.68
CA GLU A 26 2.98 12.77 -2.43
C GLU A 26 4.20 12.47 -1.55
N ASP A 27 4.13 12.80 -0.25
CA ASP A 27 5.20 12.59 0.73
C ASP A 27 5.11 11.21 1.42
N ALA A 28 4.17 10.36 1.01
CA ALA A 28 4.01 9.04 1.62
C ALA A 28 5.24 8.14 1.38
N GLU A 29 5.74 7.55 2.47
CA GLU A 29 6.78 6.53 2.44
C GLU A 29 6.16 5.13 2.49
N ILE A 30 6.61 4.28 1.57
CA ILE A 30 6.11 2.90 1.43
C ILE A 30 7.28 1.93 1.58
N ILE A 31 7.20 1.09 2.60
CA ILE A 31 8.13 -0.01 2.86
C ILE A 31 7.36 -1.31 2.67
N ALA A 32 7.68 -2.04 1.61
CA ALA A 32 6.99 -3.28 1.27
C ALA A 32 7.94 -4.48 1.34
N ASP A 33 7.43 -5.59 1.85
CA ASP A 33 8.09 -6.89 1.89
C ASP A 33 7.20 -7.94 1.20
N PRO A 34 7.36 -8.15 -0.12
CA PRO A 34 6.57 -9.12 -0.89
C PRO A 34 6.66 -10.57 -0.37
N PRO A 35 7.85 -11.09 0.02
CA PRO A 35 7.95 -12.39 0.68
C PRO A 35 7.01 -12.58 1.88
N SER A 36 6.90 -11.57 2.77
CA SER A 36 6.02 -11.65 3.93
C SER A 36 4.61 -11.06 3.70
N ARG A 37 4.35 -10.51 2.51
CA ARG A 37 3.10 -9.84 2.13
C ARG A 37 2.73 -8.67 3.06
N LYS A 38 3.75 -8.03 3.64
CA LYS A 38 3.60 -6.89 4.55
C LYS A 38 3.91 -5.58 3.85
N LEU A 39 3.06 -4.59 4.10
CA LEU A 39 3.19 -3.24 3.59
C LEU A 39 3.13 -2.27 4.77
N LYS A 40 4.21 -1.55 5.03
CA LYS A 40 4.23 -0.44 5.96
C LYS A 40 4.11 0.87 5.17
N VAL A 41 3.20 1.72 5.61
CA VAL A 41 2.93 3.03 4.99
C VAL A 41 3.07 4.09 6.07
N GLU A 42 3.91 5.08 5.82
CA GLU A 42 4.00 6.32 6.60
C GLU A 42 3.44 7.44 5.73
N SER A 43 2.37 8.06 6.22
CA SER A 43 1.52 8.96 5.43
C SER A 43 0.62 9.75 6.37
N MET A 44 0.14 10.91 5.93
CA MET A 44 -0.87 11.70 6.63
C MET A 44 -2.30 11.14 6.45
N LEU A 45 -2.49 10.20 5.53
CA LEU A 45 -3.79 9.56 5.27
C LEU A 45 -4.21 8.69 6.45
N SER A 46 -5.51 8.56 6.66
CA SER A 46 -6.06 7.61 7.62
C SER A 46 -5.96 6.17 7.14
N ASP A 47 -5.97 5.22 8.07
CA ASP A 47 -6.03 3.78 7.77
C ASP A 47 -7.19 3.43 6.82
N LYS A 48 -8.34 4.08 7.01
CA LYS A 48 -9.52 3.88 6.16
C LYS A 48 -9.30 4.35 4.72
N GLU A 49 -8.67 5.51 4.53
CA GLU A 49 -8.33 6.04 3.20
C GLU A 49 -7.33 5.15 2.48
N LEU A 50 -6.30 4.69 3.20
CA LEU A 50 -5.31 3.76 2.67
C LEU A 50 -5.96 2.45 2.24
N ARG A 51 -6.78 1.82 3.08
CA ARG A 51 -7.49 0.58 2.73
C ARG A 51 -8.42 0.75 1.54
N ALA A 52 -9.15 1.86 1.48
CA ALA A 52 -10.02 2.17 0.34
C ALA A 52 -9.21 2.31 -0.95
N LYS A 53 -8.10 3.07 -0.91
CA LYS A 53 -7.26 3.27 -2.09
C LYS A 53 -6.59 1.98 -2.54
N LEU A 54 -6.09 1.19 -1.59
CA LEU A 54 -5.50 -0.13 -1.83
C LEU A 54 -6.51 -1.08 -2.49
N ALA A 55 -7.75 -1.14 -1.98
CA ALA A 55 -8.82 -1.94 -2.59
C ALA A 55 -9.20 -1.46 -4.01
N GLU A 56 -9.27 -0.14 -4.22
CA GLU A 56 -9.56 0.47 -5.53
C GLU A 56 -8.56 0.04 -6.62
N VAL A 57 -7.28 -0.10 -6.26
CA VAL A 57 -6.23 -0.54 -7.20
C VAL A 57 -6.03 -2.06 -7.24
N GLY A 58 -6.89 -2.82 -6.60
CA GLY A 58 -6.90 -4.30 -6.63
C GLY A 58 -5.97 -4.97 -5.61
N TYR A 59 -5.62 -4.27 -4.53
CA TYR A 59 -4.75 -4.75 -3.45
C TYR A 59 -5.43 -4.63 -2.08
N PRO A 60 -6.57 -5.29 -1.83
CA PRO A 60 -7.28 -5.16 -0.57
C PRO A 60 -6.37 -5.52 0.61
N ALA A 61 -6.35 -4.64 1.61
CA ALA A 61 -5.47 -4.74 2.77
C ALA A 61 -6.25 -5.09 4.04
N ARG A 62 -5.69 -6.02 4.83
CA ARG A 62 -6.17 -6.37 6.18
C ARG A 62 -5.18 -5.92 7.25
#